data_AF-A0A8X6LV48-F1
#
_entry.id   AF-A0A8X6LV48-F1
#
_cell.length_a   1.000
_cell.length_b   1.000
_cell.length_c   1.000
_cell.angle_alpha   90.00
_cell.angle_beta   90.00
_cell.angle_gamma   90.00
#
_symmetry.space_group_name_H-M   'P 1'
#
loop_
_entity.id
_entity.type
_entity.pdbx_description
1 polymer ?
#
loop_
_entity_poly.entity_id
_entity_poly.type
_entity_poly.pdbx_seq_one_letter_code
_entity_poly.pdbx_strand_id
1 'polypeptide(L)'
;MEGYLPLFFTINIFHEQDNKGVAPKNIHIIGHSLGAHISGVAGTQLPSLGRITGLDPASRLVFPNSLYHRLNYTDATFVDIIHTSTFDNGFGSKGPNGDLDFYPNGGETQPRCSTEELNMDNQSDSDVLSMRVCNHNSAVVYFLQSVNATDCHFLATKCDSYDDFLNGLCPPQSTIISEMGLQAKMIPELPPKSKFYLRISANPPYCLQDGYMPS
;
A
#
# COMPACT_ATOMS: atom_id res chain seq x y z
N MET A 1 -0.82 8.84 -32.66
CA MET A 1 -0.02 9.17 -31.46
C MET A 1 -0.33 8.11 -30.43
N GLU A 2 0.56 7.13 -30.32
CA GLU A 2 0.42 5.98 -29.42
C GLU A 2 0.54 6.45 -27.97
N GLY A 3 -0.57 6.41 -27.24
CA GLY A 3 -0.62 6.73 -25.81
C GLY A 3 -0.16 5.54 -24.98
N TYR A 4 1.15 5.41 -24.79
CA TYR A 4 1.68 4.60 -23.69
C TYR A 4 1.51 5.38 -22.38
N LEU A 5 0.45 5.11 -21.62
CA LEU A 5 0.45 5.44 -20.19
C LEU A 5 1.40 4.43 -19.51
N PRO A 6 2.55 4.86 -18.98
CA PRO A 6 3.51 3.90 -18.45
C PRO A 6 2.97 3.39 -17.11
N LEU A 7 2.72 2.09 -17.02
CA LEU A 7 2.78 1.39 -15.74
C LEU A 7 4.24 1.47 -15.29
N PHE A 8 4.59 2.51 -14.54
CA PHE A 8 5.91 2.68 -13.98
C PHE A 8 6.11 1.66 -12.86
N PHE A 9 6.96 0.66 -13.10
CA PHE A 9 7.53 -0.15 -12.03
C PHE A 9 8.72 0.62 -11.45
N THR A 10 8.50 1.35 -10.36
CA THR A 10 9.58 2.04 -9.67
C THR A 10 10.09 1.17 -8.53
N ILE A 11 11.40 0.93 -8.54
CA ILE A 11 12.16 0.45 -7.38
C ILE A 11 13.05 1.61 -6.97
N ASN A 12 12.80 2.19 -5.80
CA ASN A 12 13.69 3.20 -5.21
C ASN A 12 14.56 2.52 -4.14
N ILE A 13 15.88 2.66 -4.28
CA ILE A 13 16.87 2.21 -3.30
C ILE A 13 17.51 3.48 -2.73
N PHE A 14 17.30 3.77 -1.44
CA PHE A 14 17.96 4.90 -0.76
C PHE A 14 19.27 4.44 -0.12
N HIS A 15 20.39 5.14 -0.37
CA HIS A 15 21.66 4.94 0.34
C HIS A 15 22.58 6.17 0.30
N GLU A 16 23.33 6.39 1.40
CA GLU A 16 24.39 7.41 1.55
C GLU A 16 25.77 6.75 1.37
N GLN A 17 26.48 7.03 0.27
CA GLN A 17 27.69 6.30 -0.10
C GLN A 17 28.95 6.70 0.67
N ASP A 18 29.59 5.70 1.27
CA ASP A 18 31.04 5.59 1.44
C ASP A 18 31.47 4.18 0.98
N ASN A 19 32.71 4.01 0.51
CA ASN A 19 33.31 2.82 -0.16
C ASN A 19 33.31 1.47 0.62
N LYS A 20 32.36 1.23 1.53
CA LYS A 20 32.14 -0.02 2.28
C LYS A 20 30.70 -0.42 2.00
N GLY A 21 30.48 -1.55 1.33
CA GLY A 21 29.15 -1.98 0.87
C GLY A 21 28.04 -1.86 1.92
N VAL A 22 26.81 -1.71 1.46
CA VAL A 22 25.62 -1.53 2.32
C VAL A 22 25.23 -2.86 2.97
N ALA A 23 25.12 -2.90 4.29
CA ALA A 23 24.54 -4.06 4.96
C ALA A 23 23.06 -4.23 4.55
N PRO A 24 22.58 -5.43 4.16
CA PRO A 24 21.19 -5.63 3.72
C PRO A 24 20.13 -5.11 4.68
N LYS A 25 20.38 -5.19 5.99
CA LYS A 25 19.50 -4.66 7.05
C LYS A 25 19.26 -3.15 6.98
N ASN A 26 20.13 -2.41 6.29
CA ASN A 26 20.03 -0.96 6.09
C ASN A 26 19.38 -0.60 4.74
N ILE A 27 18.92 -1.60 3.97
CA ILE A 27 18.26 -1.39 2.69
C ILE A 27 16.74 -1.42 2.89
N HIS A 28 16.07 -0.41 2.35
CA HIS A 28 14.62 -0.34 2.21
C HIS A 28 14.27 -0.33 0.72
N ILE A 29 13.53 -1.34 0.27
CA ILE A 29 13.04 -1.43 -1.11
C ILE A 29 11.58 -1.01 -1.14
N ILE A 30 11.23 -0.07 -2.00
CA ILE A 30 9.83 0.35 -2.21
C ILE A 30 9.44 -0.06 -3.63
N GLY A 31 8.38 -0.86 -3.76
CA GLY A 31 7.92 -1.38 -5.04
C GLY A 31 6.43 -1.15 -5.24
N HIS A 32 6.04 -0.57 -6.37
CA HIS A 32 4.64 -0.36 -6.77
C HIS A 32 4.16 -1.42 -7.76
N SER A 33 2.89 -1.84 -7.66
CA SER A 33 2.27 -2.77 -8.61
C SER A 33 3.04 -4.10 -8.72
N LEU A 34 3.48 -4.51 -9.91
CA LEU A 34 4.38 -5.66 -10.11
C LEU A 34 5.74 -5.46 -9.42
N GLY A 35 6.20 -4.22 -9.28
CA GLY A 35 7.44 -3.86 -8.60
C GLY A 35 7.46 -4.29 -7.14
N ALA A 36 6.30 -4.38 -6.48
CA ALA A 36 6.19 -4.94 -5.14
C ALA A 36 6.63 -6.43 -5.11
N HIS A 37 6.23 -7.21 -6.10
CA HIS A 37 6.63 -8.61 -6.21
C HIS A 37 8.09 -8.78 -6.65
N ILE A 38 8.59 -7.91 -7.53
CA ILE A 38 10.02 -7.86 -7.86
C ILE A 38 10.84 -7.56 -6.61
N SER A 39 10.35 -6.67 -5.73
CA SER A 39 10.99 -6.38 -4.44
C SER A 39 11.02 -7.62 -3.54
N GLY A 40 9.94 -8.40 -3.50
CA GLY A 40 9.90 -9.69 -2.80
C GLY A 40 10.93 -10.69 -3.35
N VAL A 41 11.00 -10.83 -4.68
CA VAL A 41 12.04 -11.67 -5.34
C VAL A 41 13.44 -11.21 -4.96
N ALA A 42 13.71 -9.90 -4.96
CA ALA A 42 15.00 -9.37 -4.51
C ALA A 42 15.29 -9.70 -3.04
N GLY A 43 14.27 -9.63 -2.17
CA GLY A 43 14.34 -10.04 -0.77
C GLY A 43 14.79 -11.49 -0.60
N THR A 44 14.29 -12.42 -1.42
CA THR A 44 14.73 -13.84 -1.38
C THR A 44 16.22 -14.03 -1.68
N GLN A 45 16.86 -13.06 -2.35
CA GLN A 45 18.29 -13.08 -2.69
C GLN A 45 19.15 -12.28 -1.72
N LEU A 46 18.54 -11.54 -0.77
CA LEU A 46 19.21 -10.67 0.18
C LEU A 46 18.86 -11.08 1.62
N PRO A 47 19.57 -12.07 2.20
CA PRO A 47 19.37 -12.46 3.58
C PRO A 47 19.46 -11.26 4.52
N SER A 48 18.51 -11.15 5.46
CA SER A 48 18.42 -10.03 6.40
C SER A 48 18.19 -8.66 5.75
N LEU A 49 17.52 -8.60 4.58
CA LEU A 49 17.03 -7.35 4.02
C LEU A 49 16.22 -6.57 5.07
N GLY A 50 16.46 -5.26 5.17
CA GLY A 50 15.88 -4.41 6.22
C GLY A 50 14.38 -4.25 6.11
N ARG A 51 13.90 -3.69 5.00
CA ARG A 51 12.47 -3.41 4.80
C ARG A 51 12.05 -3.53 3.35
N ILE A 52 10.83 -4.00 3.10
CA ILE A 52 10.13 -3.83 1.83
C ILE A 52 8.81 -3.09 2.08
N THR A 53 8.53 -2.04 1.29
CA THR A 53 7.18 -1.46 1.23
C THR A 53 6.53 -1.80 -0.12
N GLY A 54 5.40 -2.50 -0.07
CA GLY A 54 4.57 -2.80 -1.23
C GLY A 54 3.50 -1.72 -1.44
N LEU A 55 3.55 -1.01 -2.56
CA LEU A 55 2.54 -0.01 -2.92
C LEU A 55 1.55 -0.65 -3.90
N ASP A 56 0.37 -0.98 -3.40
CA ASP A 56 -0.74 -1.64 -4.09
C ASP A 56 -0.29 -2.82 -4.99
N PRO A 57 0.25 -3.92 -4.42
CA PRO A 57 0.83 -5.02 -5.19
C PRO A 57 -0.16 -5.62 -6.19
N ALA A 58 0.30 -5.97 -7.40
CA ALA A 58 -0.57 -6.41 -8.49
C ALA A 58 -1.39 -7.68 -8.18
N SER A 59 -2.72 -7.64 -8.38
CA SER A 59 -3.63 -8.77 -8.15
C SER A 59 -3.38 -9.93 -9.11
N ARG A 60 -3.29 -9.61 -10.40
CA ARG A 60 -3.00 -10.53 -11.49
C ARG A 60 -1.62 -10.23 -12.06
N LEU A 61 -0.78 -11.25 -12.09
CA LEU A 61 0.49 -11.18 -12.76
C LEU A 61 0.26 -11.35 -14.26
N VAL A 62 1.00 -10.60 -15.07
CA VAL A 62 0.91 -10.60 -16.55
C VAL A 62 1.12 -12.01 -17.14
N PHE A 63 1.71 -12.94 -16.39
CA PHE A 63 1.87 -14.34 -16.84
C PHE A 63 1.21 -15.32 -15.85
N PRO A 64 0.04 -15.87 -16.18
CA PRO A 64 -0.75 -16.74 -15.29
C PRO A 64 -0.15 -18.15 -15.08
N ASN A 65 0.82 -18.57 -15.90
CA ASN A 65 1.41 -19.92 -15.88
C ASN A 65 2.77 -20.01 -15.16
N SER A 66 3.15 -18.97 -14.43
CA SER A 66 4.43 -18.91 -13.73
C SER A 66 4.21 -18.97 -12.23
N LEU A 67 4.98 -19.81 -11.55
CA LEU A 67 5.14 -19.88 -10.09
C LEU A 67 5.82 -18.61 -9.55
N TYR A 68 5.33 -17.42 -9.91
CA TYR A 68 5.95 -16.17 -9.48
C TYR A 68 5.75 -15.99 -7.99
N HIS A 69 6.88 -15.76 -7.33
CA HIS A 69 6.95 -15.33 -5.94
C HIS A 69 6.12 -14.06 -5.76
N ARG A 70 5.07 -14.14 -4.95
CA ARG A 70 4.33 -12.97 -4.49
C ARG A 70 5.05 -12.40 -3.28
N LEU A 71 5.02 -11.07 -3.18
CA LEU A 71 5.53 -10.37 -2.00
C LEU A 71 4.93 -11.01 -0.74
N ASN A 72 5.78 -11.33 0.22
CA ASN A 72 5.43 -12.00 1.45
C ASN A 72 6.19 -11.37 2.62
N TYR A 73 5.58 -11.38 3.82
CA TYR A 73 6.21 -10.91 5.05
C TYR A 73 7.58 -11.53 5.34
N THR A 74 7.87 -12.73 4.82
CA THR A 74 9.19 -13.37 4.96
C THR A 74 10.30 -12.79 4.08
N ASP A 75 9.98 -11.89 3.15
CA ASP A 75 10.93 -11.40 2.13
C ASP A 75 11.90 -10.33 2.68
N ALA A 76 11.61 -9.77 3.84
CA ALA A 76 12.48 -8.84 4.56
C ALA A 76 12.28 -8.99 6.06
N THR A 77 13.10 -8.27 6.84
CA THR A 77 12.93 -8.17 8.29
C THR A 77 11.65 -7.43 8.65
N PHE A 78 11.15 -6.57 7.75
CA PHE A 78 9.86 -5.91 7.89
C PHE A 78 9.24 -5.66 6.52
N VAL A 79 7.99 -6.07 6.32
CA VAL A 79 7.22 -5.82 5.11
C VAL A 79 5.94 -5.07 5.45
N ASP A 80 5.77 -3.88 4.90
CA ASP A 80 4.52 -3.12 5.00
C ASP A 80 3.87 -2.91 3.64
N ILE A 81 2.54 -2.98 3.57
CA ILE A 81 1.81 -2.89 2.30
C ILE A 81 0.71 -1.84 2.40
N ILE A 82 0.56 -1.01 1.36
CA ILE A 82 -0.56 -0.06 1.22
C ILE A 82 -1.47 -0.55 0.09
N HIS A 83 -2.71 -0.89 0.42
CA HIS A 83 -3.73 -1.36 -0.52
C HIS A 83 -4.68 -0.22 -0.90
N THR A 84 -4.83 0.05 -2.19
CA THR A 84 -5.68 1.16 -2.68
C THR A 84 -6.58 0.81 -3.86
N SER A 85 -6.46 -0.37 -4.47
CA SER A 85 -7.35 -0.80 -5.55
C SER A 85 -7.79 -2.27 -5.47
N THR A 86 -8.29 -2.71 -4.31
CA THR A 86 -8.65 -4.12 -4.05
C THR A 86 -10.06 -4.55 -4.46
N PHE A 87 -10.81 -3.72 -5.17
CA PHE A 87 -12.15 -4.07 -5.67
C PHE A 87 -12.10 -5.12 -6.79
N ASP A 88 -13.25 -5.68 -7.16
CA ASP A 88 -13.33 -6.62 -8.30
C ASP A 88 -12.90 -5.94 -9.59
N ASN A 89 -11.94 -6.56 -10.29
CA ASN A 89 -11.24 -6.00 -11.46
C ASN A 89 -10.29 -4.82 -11.15
N GLY A 90 -10.07 -4.48 -9.88
CA GLY A 90 -8.98 -3.61 -9.46
C GLY A 90 -7.59 -4.19 -9.77
N PHE A 91 -6.58 -3.32 -9.81
CA PHE A 91 -5.21 -3.75 -10.09
C PHE A 91 -4.50 -4.27 -8.84
N GLY A 92 -4.94 -3.89 -7.63
CA GLY A 92 -4.33 -4.26 -6.35
C GLY A 92 -4.83 -5.60 -5.81
N SER A 93 -3.92 -6.35 -5.19
CA SER A 93 -4.22 -7.63 -4.56
C SER A 93 -5.01 -7.44 -3.25
N LYS A 94 -6.03 -8.29 -3.02
CA LYS A 94 -6.99 -8.11 -1.92
C LYS A 94 -6.46 -8.53 -0.55
N GLY A 95 -5.78 -9.67 -0.51
CA GLY A 95 -5.39 -10.29 0.75
C GLY A 95 -4.14 -9.65 1.37
N PRO A 96 -4.03 -9.64 2.70
CA PRO A 96 -2.84 -9.17 3.38
C PRO A 96 -1.67 -10.13 3.13
N ASN A 97 -0.50 -9.58 2.83
CA ASN A 97 0.72 -10.34 2.58
C ASN A 97 1.97 -9.78 3.29
N GLY A 98 1.88 -8.62 3.95
CA GLY A 98 2.97 -8.04 4.73
C GLY A 98 2.95 -8.47 6.20
N ASP A 99 3.82 -7.88 7.00
CA ASP A 99 3.67 -7.84 8.45
C ASP A 99 2.50 -6.93 8.83
N LEU A 100 2.47 -5.74 8.25
CA LEU A 100 1.40 -4.74 8.40
C LEU A 100 0.82 -4.40 7.02
N ASP A 101 -0.49 -4.54 6.88
CA ASP A 101 -1.23 -4.25 5.65
C ASP A 101 -2.23 -3.12 5.92
N PHE A 102 -2.02 -1.97 5.27
CA PHE A 102 -2.81 -0.76 5.43
C PHE A 102 -3.86 -0.62 4.32
N TYR A 103 -5.09 -0.31 4.71
CA TYR A 103 -6.26 -0.20 3.84
C TYR A 103 -6.93 1.18 4.01
N PRO A 104 -6.34 2.26 3.46
CA PRO A 104 -6.98 3.58 3.45
C PRO A 104 -8.35 3.52 2.76
N ASN A 105 -9.36 4.02 3.45
CA ASN A 105 -10.78 3.92 3.10
C ASN A 105 -11.20 2.49 2.68
N GLY A 106 -10.72 1.49 3.41
CA GLY A 106 -11.01 0.07 3.12
C GLY A 106 -10.15 -0.54 2.01
N GLY A 107 -9.33 0.27 1.33
CA GLY A 107 -8.36 -0.17 0.31
C GLY A 107 -8.94 -0.49 -1.06
N GLU A 108 -10.25 -0.33 -1.25
CA GLU A 108 -10.92 -0.60 -2.52
C GLU A 108 -10.92 0.63 -3.43
N THR A 109 -11.69 1.66 -3.08
CA THR A 109 -11.81 2.88 -3.88
C THR A 109 -11.40 4.08 -3.04
N GLN A 110 -10.64 4.98 -3.65
CA GLN A 110 -10.01 6.11 -3.01
C GLN A 110 -10.78 7.39 -3.35
N PRO A 111 -11.08 8.26 -2.36
CA PRO A 111 -11.91 9.44 -2.57
C PRO A 111 -11.41 10.38 -3.68
N ARG A 112 -10.08 10.50 -3.87
CA ARG A 112 -9.49 11.31 -4.95
C ARG A 112 -9.78 10.77 -6.37
N CYS A 113 -10.25 9.54 -6.47
CA CYS A 113 -10.51 8.80 -7.70
C CYS A 113 -12.00 8.61 -7.95
N SER A 114 -12.84 8.95 -6.98
CA SER A 114 -14.29 8.95 -7.14
C SER A 114 -14.68 10.06 -8.10
N THR A 115 -15.26 9.67 -9.22
CA THR A 115 -15.94 10.61 -10.11
C THR A 115 -17.38 10.72 -9.63
N GLU A 116 -17.65 11.67 -8.74
CA GLU A 116 -19.01 11.95 -8.25
C GLU A 116 -20.00 12.30 -9.39
N GLU A 117 -19.53 12.49 -10.63
CA GLU A 117 -20.32 12.94 -11.78
C GLU A 117 -20.48 11.94 -12.94
N LEU A 118 -19.96 10.70 -12.86
CA LEU A 118 -20.09 9.75 -13.97
C LEU A 118 -21.29 8.81 -13.78
N ASN A 119 -22.40 9.17 -14.42
CA ASN A 119 -23.54 8.27 -14.65
C ASN A 119 -23.04 6.90 -15.13
N MET A 120 -23.31 5.84 -14.35
CA MET A 120 -22.79 4.48 -14.64
C MET A 120 -23.25 3.94 -16.00
N ASP A 121 -24.32 4.47 -16.57
CA ASP A 121 -24.90 4.01 -17.84
C ASP A 121 -24.13 4.49 -19.09
N ASN A 122 -23.19 5.44 -18.96
CA ASN A 122 -22.49 6.06 -20.09
C ASN A 122 -20.94 6.06 -19.96
N GLN A 123 -20.37 5.20 -19.10
CA GLN A 123 -18.91 5.17 -18.96
C GLN A 123 -18.26 4.50 -20.16
N SER A 124 -17.27 5.18 -20.76
CA SER A 124 -16.41 4.57 -21.77
C SER A 124 -15.40 3.63 -21.10
N ASP A 125 -14.86 2.67 -21.86
CA ASP A 125 -13.75 1.82 -21.39
C ASP A 125 -12.55 2.65 -20.87
N SER A 126 -12.39 3.87 -21.40
CA SER A 126 -11.36 4.83 -20.98
C SER A 126 -11.61 5.38 -19.57
N ASP A 127 -12.87 5.64 -19.21
CA ASP A 127 -13.22 6.17 -17.88
C ASP A 127 -12.99 5.11 -16.80
N VAL A 128 -13.41 3.88 -17.07
CA VAL A 128 -13.18 2.72 -16.20
C VAL A 128 -11.69 2.48 -16.00
N LEU A 129 -10.90 2.51 -17.07
CA LEU A 129 -9.45 2.37 -16.98
C LEU A 129 -8.82 3.50 -16.17
N SER A 130 -9.27 4.75 -16.38
CA SER A 130 -8.75 5.91 -15.66
C SER A 130 -9.02 5.83 -14.15
N MET A 131 -10.22 5.40 -13.76
CA MET A 131 -10.56 5.16 -12.35
C MET A 131 -9.69 4.05 -11.74
N ARG A 132 -9.47 2.93 -12.47
CA ARG A 132 -8.60 1.84 -11.99
C ARG A 132 -7.15 2.29 -11.81
N VAL A 133 -6.60 3.00 -12.80
CA VAL A 133 -5.25 3.57 -12.74
C VAL A 133 -5.13 4.57 -11.61
N CYS A 134 -6.14 5.42 -11.40
CA CYS A 134 -6.18 6.35 -10.30
C CYS A 134 -6.08 5.61 -8.96
N ASN A 135 -7.01 4.69 -8.68
CA ASN A 135 -7.01 3.95 -7.42
C ASN A 135 -5.69 3.22 -7.17
N HIS A 136 -5.11 2.62 -8.21
CA HIS A 136 -3.84 1.92 -8.13
C HIS A 136 -2.64 2.83 -7.82
N ASN A 137 -2.62 4.04 -8.39
CA ASN A 137 -1.55 5.02 -8.15
C ASN A 137 -1.71 5.76 -6.81
N SER A 138 -2.87 5.64 -6.14
CA SER A 138 -3.09 6.30 -4.85
C SER A 138 -2.11 5.85 -3.77
N ALA A 139 -1.69 4.57 -3.75
CA ALA A 139 -0.67 4.09 -2.82
C ALA A 139 0.65 4.86 -2.94
N VAL A 140 1.08 5.19 -4.17
CA VAL A 140 2.28 6.02 -4.42
C VAL A 140 2.08 7.43 -3.89
N VAL A 141 0.93 8.04 -4.18
CA VAL A 141 0.59 9.39 -3.74
C VAL A 141 0.61 9.50 -2.22
N TYR A 142 -0.01 8.55 -1.51
CA TYR A 142 -0.06 8.55 -0.05
C TYR A 142 1.30 8.27 0.58
N PHE A 143 2.07 7.34 0.01
CA PHE A 143 3.44 7.11 0.45
C PHE A 143 4.30 8.37 0.30
N LEU A 144 4.26 9.04 -0.84
CA LEU A 144 5.03 10.27 -1.06
C LEU A 144 4.63 11.39 -0.09
N GLN A 145 3.34 11.54 0.24
CA GLN A 145 2.93 12.50 1.25
C GLN A 145 3.48 12.15 2.64
N SER A 146 3.55 10.87 3.00
CA SER A 146 4.12 10.44 4.29
C SER A 146 5.60 10.80 4.45
N VAL A 147 6.38 10.89 3.36
CA VAL A 147 7.81 11.23 3.42
C VAL A 147 8.04 12.62 4.04
N ASN A 148 7.19 13.60 3.72
CA ASN A 148 7.32 15.00 4.14
C ASN A 148 6.33 15.38 5.26
N ALA A 149 5.73 14.41 5.95
CA ALA A 149 4.71 14.65 6.95
C ALA A 149 5.29 15.28 8.23
N THR A 150 5.17 16.61 8.37
CA THR A 150 5.48 17.32 9.63
C THR A 150 4.25 17.51 10.52
N ASP A 151 3.09 17.76 9.92
CA ASP A 151 1.86 18.15 10.66
C ASP A 151 0.64 17.26 10.34
N CYS A 152 0.80 16.27 9.47
CA CYS A 152 -0.31 15.41 9.04
C CYS A 152 0.18 13.97 8.86
N HIS A 153 -0.26 13.10 9.78
CA HIS A 153 0.19 11.71 9.89
C HIS A 153 -0.91 10.76 9.44
N PHE A 154 -0.56 9.72 8.67
CA PHE A 154 -1.50 8.67 8.28
C PHE A 154 -1.63 7.62 9.39
N LEU A 155 -2.22 8.01 10.50
CA LEU A 155 -2.49 7.10 11.61
C LEU A 155 -3.57 6.10 11.20
N ALA A 156 -3.35 4.83 11.51
CA ALA A 156 -4.24 3.73 11.19
C ALA A 156 -4.44 2.81 12.38
N THR A 157 -5.66 2.29 12.51
CA THR A 157 -6.09 1.46 13.63
C THR A 157 -6.14 0.00 13.20
N LYS A 158 -5.56 -0.89 14.00
CA LYS A 158 -5.69 -2.33 13.78
C LYS A 158 -7.16 -2.75 13.91
N CYS A 159 -7.69 -3.45 12.91
CA CYS A 159 -9.05 -3.99 12.95
C CYS A 159 -9.16 -5.24 12.07
N ASP A 160 -10.25 -6.01 12.20
CA ASP A 160 -10.45 -7.23 11.41
C ASP A 160 -11.06 -6.94 10.02
N SER A 161 -11.92 -5.92 9.95
CA SER A 161 -12.58 -5.43 8.75
C SER A 161 -12.71 -3.90 8.76
N TYR A 162 -12.93 -3.32 7.57
CA TYR A 162 -13.19 -1.88 7.46
C TYR A 162 -14.55 -1.49 8.05
N ASP A 163 -15.56 -2.35 7.93
CA ASP A 163 -16.87 -2.12 8.52
C ASP A 163 -16.80 -2.08 10.06
N ASP A 164 -16.08 -3.01 10.68
CA ASP A 164 -15.86 -2.97 12.14
C ASP A 164 -15.11 -1.70 12.56
N PHE A 165 -14.16 -1.26 11.74
CA PHE A 165 -13.44 0.00 11.97
C PHE A 165 -14.37 1.21 11.93
N LEU A 166 -15.23 1.32 10.92
CA LEU A 166 -16.20 2.42 10.83
C LEU A 166 -17.19 2.41 11.99
N ASN A 167 -17.63 1.22 12.44
CA ASN A 167 -18.60 1.07 13.52
C ASN A 167 -17.99 1.11 14.93
N GLY A 168 -16.66 1.28 15.06
CA GLY A 168 -15.98 1.26 16.36
C GLY A 168 -16.01 -0.09 17.08
N LEU A 169 -16.11 -1.18 16.32
CA LEU A 169 -16.23 -2.55 16.80
C LEU A 169 -14.89 -3.31 16.79
N CYS A 170 -13.76 -2.61 16.58
CA CYS A 170 -12.45 -3.25 16.59
C CYS A 170 -12.16 -3.91 17.96
N PRO A 171 -11.54 -5.12 18.00
CA PRO A 171 -11.26 -5.85 19.24
C PRO A 171 -10.50 -5.05 20.32
N PRO A 172 -10.45 -5.46 21.59
CA PRO A 172 -9.72 -4.72 22.64
C PRO A 172 -8.22 -4.50 22.37
N GLN A 173 -7.60 -5.33 21.51
CA GLN A 173 -6.22 -5.18 21.02
C GLN A 173 -6.07 -4.06 19.96
N SER A 174 -7.15 -3.35 19.65
CA SER A 174 -7.25 -2.31 18.61
C SER A 174 -6.91 -0.91 19.11
N THR A 175 -6.34 -0.80 20.31
CA THR A 175 -5.63 0.43 20.72
C THR A 175 -4.32 0.61 19.97
N ILE A 176 -3.88 -0.40 19.21
CA ILE A 176 -2.66 -0.34 18.42
C ILE A 176 -2.90 0.55 17.21
N ILE A 177 -2.25 1.71 17.24
CA ILE A 177 -2.17 2.65 16.14
C ILE A 177 -0.81 2.47 15.48
N SER A 178 -0.79 2.40 14.16
CA SER A 178 0.42 2.41 13.35
C SER A 178 0.35 3.53 12.32
N GLU A 179 1.50 4.12 11.99
CA GLU A 179 1.59 5.15 10.96
C GLU A 179 1.84 4.48 9.60
N MET A 180 0.95 4.72 8.64
CA MET A 180 1.09 4.24 7.27
C MET A 180 2.12 5.08 6.51
N GLY A 181 2.97 4.43 5.70
CA GLY A 181 3.94 5.11 4.84
C GLY A 181 5.38 5.00 5.35
N LEU A 182 6.22 5.99 5.07
CA LEU A 182 7.66 5.92 5.38
C LEU A 182 7.93 5.69 6.87
N GLN A 183 7.10 6.24 7.75
CA GLN A 183 7.25 6.16 9.20
C GLN A 183 6.77 4.83 9.80
N ALA A 184 6.16 3.94 8.99
CA ALA A 184 5.71 2.63 9.47
C ALA A 184 6.88 1.84 10.09
N LYS A 185 6.59 1.14 11.18
CA LYS A 185 7.55 0.33 11.94
C LYS A 185 6.93 -1.02 12.26
N MET A 186 7.76 -2.04 12.29
CA MET A 186 7.37 -3.37 12.79
C MET A 186 6.84 -3.26 14.22
N ILE A 187 5.78 -4.02 14.51
CA ILE A 187 5.16 -4.15 15.83
C ILE A 187 5.30 -5.62 16.24
N PRO A 188 6.32 -6.00 17.03
CA PRO A 188 6.65 -7.39 17.32
C PRO A 188 5.53 -8.22 17.98
N GLU A 189 4.60 -7.55 18.67
CA GLU A 189 3.48 -8.18 19.36
C GLU A 189 2.37 -8.64 18.40
N LEU A 190 2.40 -8.17 17.15
CA LEU A 190 1.40 -8.50 16.16
C LEU A 190 1.82 -9.67 15.28
N PRO A 191 0.89 -10.59 14.96
CA PRO A 191 1.15 -11.58 13.94
C PRO A 191 1.27 -10.90 12.57
N PRO A 192 2.02 -11.51 11.63
CA PRO A 192 2.02 -11.08 10.24
C PRO A 192 0.62 -11.04 9.65
N LYS A 193 0.45 -10.31 8.54
CA LYS A 193 -0.83 -10.07 7.87
C LYS A 193 -1.83 -9.30 8.73
N SER A 194 -1.32 -8.47 9.63
CA SER A 194 -2.14 -7.62 10.48
C SER A 194 -2.69 -6.45 9.67
N LYS A 195 -4.02 -6.33 9.61
CA LYS A 195 -4.70 -5.27 8.87
C LYS A 195 -4.86 -4.00 9.70
N PHE A 196 -4.68 -2.87 9.04
CA PHE A 196 -4.84 -1.53 9.58
C PHE A 196 -5.74 -0.70 8.67
N TYR A 197 -6.62 0.07 9.28
CA TYR A 197 -7.61 0.88 8.58
C TYR A 197 -7.53 2.33 9.02
N LEU A 198 -7.80 3.22 8.07
CA LEU A 198 -7.82 4.66 8.27
C LEU A 198 -8.73 5.31 7.22
N ARG A 199 -9.36 6.42 7.59
CA ARG A 199 -10.03 7.34 6.68
C ARG A 199 -9.03 8.36 6.17
N ILE A 200 -9.16 8.73 4.90
CA ILE A 200 -8.37 9.80 4.27
C ILE A 200 -9.26 10.66 3.36
N SER A 201 -8.86 11.92 3.16
CA SER A 201 -9.53 12.92 2.33
C SER A 201 -9.38 12.68 0.82
N ALA A 202 -10.26 13.28 0.03
CA ALA A 202 -10.14 13.36 -1.44
C ALA A 202 -9.07 14.35 -1.90
N ASN A 203 -8.72 15.33 -1.06
CA ASN A 203 -7.81 16.43 -1.41
C ASN A 203 -6.59 16.46 -0.47
N PRO A 204 -5.41 16.93 -0.93
CA PRO A 204 -4.25 17.10 -0.08
C PRO A 204 -4.45 18.22 0.96
N PRO A 205 -3.89 18.08 2.19
CA PRO A 205 -3.24 16.86 2.68
C PRO A 205 -4.27 15.72 2.83
N TYR A 206 -3.93 14.53 2.31
CA TYR A 206 -4.89 13.42 2.28
C TYR A 206 -5.16 12.82 3.67
N CYS A 207 -4.20 12.86 4.60
CA CYS A 207 -4.44 12.39 5.96
C CYS A 207 -5.51 13.23 6.68
N LEU A 208 -6.26 12.56 7.55
CA LEU A 208 -7.22 13.18 8.46
C LEU A 208 -6.69 13.05 9.88
N GLN A 209 -6.77 14.12 10.67
CA GLN A 209 -6.25 14.13 12.04
C GLN A 209 -6.96 13.11 12.94
N ASP A 210 -8.24 12.85 12.68
CA ASP A 210 -9.09 11.83 13.31
C ASP A 210 -9.30 10.61 12.40
N GLY A 211 -8.49 10.45 11.34
CA GLY A 211 -8.67 9.41 10.33
C GLY A 211 -8.55 7.99 10.87
N TYR A 212 -7.88 7.80 11.99
CA TYR A 212 -7.75 6.52 12.70
C TYR A 212 -8.94 6.23 13.63
N MET A 213 -9.87 7.18 13.80
CA MET A 213 -11.07 6.99 14.59
C MET A 213 -12.24 6.50 13.70
N PRO A 214 -13.16 5.71 14.29
CA PRO A 214 -14.46 5.40 13.69
C PRO A 214 -15.21 6.67 13.28
N SER A 215 -16.12 6.57 12.30
CA SER A 215 -16.92 7.69 11.79
C SER A 215 -18.42 7.49 12.01
#